data_AF-A0A1A8X6Z4-F1
#
_entry.id   AF-A0A1A8X6Z4-F1
#
_cell.length_a   1.000
_cell.length_b   1.000
_cell.length_c   1.000
_cell.angle_alpha   90.00
_cell.angle_beta   90.00
_cell.angle_gamma   90.00
#
_symmetry.space_group_name_H-M   'P 1'
#
loop_
_entity.id
_entity.type
_entity.pdbx_description
1 polymer ?
#
loop_
_entity_poly.entity_id
_entity_poly.type
_entity_poly.pdbx_seq_one_letter_code
_entity_poly.pdbx_strand_id
1 'polypeptide(L)'
;MSETVDFLNHLTSTKCYAYLDNIYKYHGNEGKCEKLKNDFQRYPQIYDFCMSLTGNLDNFNKLKSDGLFDDDRCRYLNFWIYDRLIGMGLDRTSIGSPSIIGKIIDLFTDFKMYEKKCNYDFYLIDRKDYTKMRKLYNYIMDYGIIKYYANGENNYECNTKNVEYIKDGINAYNDIKRDCAQNNQKYYCIAMRDFEKLNNKDDLLKLQCKKIKSEFPSEIARTDQLRQGQHAFEGAYHSVGSQVKGSRMESETPDSHSLSASEIVMSLLFPFLGLLAIFFILYKFTPFGSWLDSNVLRKKKISHNLHEDDEVAEDILDKTYGHMYTPYQSKLHQVGYNSIYNAS
;
A
#
# COMPACT_ATOMS: atom_id res chain seq x y z
N MET A 1 9.26 -0.42 21.83
CA MET A 1 9.90 -0.62 20.51
C MET A 1 8.98 0.06 19.53
N SER A 2 9.27 1.31 19.13
CA SER A 2 8.40 1.99 18.15
C SER A 2 8.50 1.19 16.86
N GLU A 3 7.37 0.94 16.21
CA GLU A 3 7.38 0.42 14.85
C GLU A 3 8.21 1.40 14.02
N THR A 4 9.30 0.90 13.43
CA THR A 4 10.14 1.72 12.58
C THR A 4 9.33 2.02 11.33
N VAL A 5 9.05 3.31 11.09
CA VAL A 5 8.43 3.80 9.85
C VAL A 5 9.09 3.12 8.66
N ASP A 6 8.30 2.58 7.73
CA ASP A 6 8.78 2.02 6.47
C ASP A 6 8.11 2.81 5.35
N PHE A 7 8.89 3.55 4.56
CA PHE A 7 8.32 4.41 3.53
C PHE A 7 7.56 3.63 2.46
N LEU A 8 7.80 2.32 2.32
CA LEU A 8 7.03 1.45 1.42
C LEU A 8 5.53 1.43 1.79
N ASN A 9 5.18 1.74 3.04
CA ASN A 9 3.79 1.87 3.49
C ASN A 9 3.15 3.21 3.12
N HIS A 10 3.94 4.21 2.74
CA HIS A 10 3.48 5.57 2.45
C HIS A 10 3.63 5.96 0.97
N LEU A 11 3.89 4.98 0.10
CA LEU A 11 4.05 5.20 -1.34
C LEU A 11 2.81 5.88 -1.94
N THR A 12 3.06 6.88 -2.77
CA THR A 12 2.02 7.66 -3.46
C THR A 12 1.25 6.77 -4.41
N SER A 13 1.98 5.91 -5.14
CA SER A 13 1.43 4.96 -6.09
C SER A 13 0.38 4.03 -5.47
N THR A 14 0.62 3.56 -4.24
CA THR A 14 -0.35 2.74 -3.48
C THR A 14 -1.60 3.54 -3.12
N LYS A 15 -1.43 4.79 -2.67
CA LYS A 15 -2.55 5.67 -2.30
C LYS A 15 -3.42 6.04 -3.52
N CYS A 16 -2.83 6.21 -4.71
CA CYS A 16 -3.56 6.57 -5.93
C CYS A 16 -4.61 5.54 -6.36
N TYR A 17 -4.31 4.24 -6.27
CA TYR A 17 -5.27 3.21 -6.67
C TYR A 17 -6.38 3.06 -5.63
N ALA A 18 -6.04 3.12 -4.34
CA ALA A 18 -7.02 3.13 -3.27
C ALA A 18 -7.94 4.36 -3.34
N TYR A 19 -7.42 5.51 -3.77
CA TYR A 19 -8.22 6.70 -4.06
C TYR A 19 -9.26 6.40 -5.14
N LEU A 20 -8.87 5.84 -6.28
CA LEU A 20 -9.80 5.49 -7.37
C LEU A 20 -10.80 4.38 -6.98
N ASP A 21 -10.44 3.48 -6.07
CA ASP A 21 -11.38 2.47 -5.56
C ASP A 21 -12.53 3.09 -4.78
N ASN A 22 -12.30 4.21 -4.08
CA ASN A 22 -13.21 4.65 -3.02
C ASN A 22 -13.82 6.03 -3.25
N ILE A 23 -13.08 6.99 -3.82
CA ILE A 23 -13.43 8.42 -3.77
C ILE A 23 -14.84 8.72 -4.27
N TYR A 24 -15.22 8.13 -5.40
CA TYR A 24 -16.53 8.34 -6.01
C TYR A 24 -17.38 7.08 -6.08
N LYS A 25 -17.04 6.03 -5.31
CA LYS A 25 -17.76 4.74 -5.36
C LYS A 25 -19.25 4.90 -5.07
N TYR A 26 -19.62 5.74 -4.10
CA TYR A 26 -21.02 6.02 -3.75
C TYR A 26 -21.77 6.87 -4.80
N HIS A 27 -21.05 7.45 -5.76
CA HIS A 27 -21.61 8.14 -6.93
C HIS A 27 -21.71 7.23 -8.16
N GLY A 28 -21.40 5.93 -8.00
CA GLY A 28 -21.51 4.95 -9.06
C GLY A 28 -22.94 4.78 -9.58
N ASN A 29 -23.06 4.37 -10.85
CA ASN A 29 -24.34 4.16 -11.49
C ASN A 29 -24.84 2.73 -11.23
N GLU A 30 -25.66 2.57 -10.19
CA GLU A 30 -26.21 1.27 -9.77
C GLU A 30 -26.89 0.51 -10.91
N GLY A 31 -27.69 1.18 -11.74
CA GLY A 31 -28.41 0.53 -12.84
C GLY A 31 -27.48 -0.07 -13.91
N LYS A 32 -26.43 0.67 -14.30
CA LYS A 32 -25.40 0.15 -15.22
C LYS A 32 -24.60 -0.98 -14.57
N CYS A 33 -24.33 -0.89 -13.27
CA CYS A 33 -23.51 -1.87 -12.56
C CYS A 33 -24.24 -3.17 -12.23
N GLU A 34 -25.54 -3.12 -11.90
CA GLU A 34 -26.37 -4.32 -11.79
C GLU A 34 -26.48 -5.03 -13.15
N LYS A 35 -26.60 -4.28 -14.25
CA LYS A 35 -26.57 -4.87 -15.60
C LYS A 35 -25.24 -5.57 -15.88
N LEU A 36 -24.11 -4.92 -15.57
CA LEU A 36 -22.78 -5.52 -15.77
C LEU A 36 -22.59 -6.79 -14.91
N LYS A 37 -22.99 -6.74 -13.65
CA LYS A 37 -22.97 -7.90 -12.74
C LYS A 37 -23.82 -9.05 -13.24
N ASN A 38 -25.01 -8.77 -13.79
CA ASN A 38 -25.87 -9.80 -14.38
C ASN A 38 -25.27 -10.42 -15.64
N ASP A 39 -24.57 -9.64 -16.46
CA ASP A 39 -23.85 -10.14 -17.64
C ASP A 39 -22.62 -10.99 -17.25
N PHE A 40 -22.02 -10.74 -16.07
CA PHE A 40 -20.74 -11.32 -15.65
C PHE A 40 -20.74 -11.87 -14.21
N GLN A 41 -21.77 -12.66 -13.87
CA GLN A 41 -22.01 -13.19 -12.51
C GLN A 41 -20.84 -14.01 -11.92
N ARG A 42 -19.96 -14.56 -12.76
CA ARG A 42 -18.77 -15.31 -12.33
C ARG A 42 -17.75 -14.45 -11.58
N TYR A 43 -17.80 -13.13 -11.73
CA TYR A 43 -16.84 -12.21 -11.16
C TYR A 43 -17.49 -11.43 -10.01
N PRO A 44 -17.40 -11.92 -8.75
CA PRO A 44 -18.12 -11.32 -7.63
C PRO A 44 -17.72 -9.85 -7.38
N GLN A 45 -16.50 -9.47 -7.73
CA GLN A 45 -15.97 -8.12 -7.56
C GLN A 45 -16.42 -7.13 -8.65
N ILE A 46 -17.08 -7.59 -9.73
CA ILE A 46 -17.37 -6.76 -10.91
C ILE A 46 -18.32 -5.60 -10.59
N TYR A 47 -19.27 -5.83 -9.67
CA TYR A 47 -20.22 -4.81 -9.25
C TYR A 47 -19.51 -3.66 -8.52
N ASP A 48 -18.69 -4.00 -7.53
CA ASP A 48 -17.92 -3.02 -6.76
C ASP A 48 -16.97 -2.22 -7.66
N PHE A 49 -16.26 -2.90 -8.56
CA PHE A 49 -15.42 -2.25 -9.57
C PHE A 49 -16.22 -1.30 -10.45
N CYS A 50 -17.39 -1.71 -10.92
CA CYS A 50 -18.23 -0.86 -11.74
C CYS A 50 -18.72 0.38 -10.99
N MET A 51 -19.07 0.25 -9.71
CA MET A 51 -19.49 1.40 -8.89
C MET A 51 -18.37 2.43 -8.78
N SER A 52 -17.14 1.98 -8.50
CA SER A 52 -15.96 2.86 -8.48
C SER A 52 -15.68 3.46 -9.85
N LEU A 53 -15.71 2.65 -10.92
CA LEU A 53 -15.45 3.10 -12.28
C LEU A 53 -16.46 4.16 -12.73
N THR A 54 -17.75 3.87 -12.67
CA THR A 54 -18.80 4.79 -13.13
C THR A 54 -18.83 6.08 -12.32
N GLY A 55 -18.57 6.02 -11.01
CA GLY A 55 -18.41 7.21 -10.17
C GLY A 55 -17.20 8.06 -10.59
N ASN A 56 -16.06 7.43 -10.88
CA ASN A 56 -14.87 8.11 -11.37
C ASN A 56 -15.07 8.72 -12.77
N LEU A 57 -15.77 8.04 -13.68
CA LEU A 57 -16.05 8.55 -15.02
C LEU A 57 -16.95 9.80 -14.97
N ASP A 58 -18.01 9.75 -14.16
CA ASP A 58 -18.91 10.90 -13.97
C ASP A 58 -18.19 12.11 -13.37
N ASN A 59 -17.34 11.85 -12.38
CA ASN A 59 -16.61 12.88 -11.64
C ASN A 59 -15.17 13.09 -12.14
N PHE A 60 -14.87 12.69 -13.38
CA PHE A 60 -13.49 12.65 -13.90
C PHE A 60 -12.73 13.98 -13.76
N ASN A 61 -13.39 15.12 -14.02
CA ASN A 61 -12.76 16.44 -13.93
C ASN A 61 -12.39 16.83 -12.49
N LYS A 62 -12.98 16.16 -11.49
CA LYS A 62 -12.71 16.36 -10.06
C LYS A 62 -11.70 15.35 -9.51
N LEU A 63 -11.21 14.41 -10.31
CA LEU A 63 -10.14 13.51 -9.87
C LEU A 63 -8.87 14.31 -9.59
N LYS A 64 -8.12 13.88 -8.58
CA LYS A 64 -6.81 14.46 -8.27
C LYS A 64 -5.88 14.29 -9.48
N SER A 65 -5.11 15.33 -9.76
CA SER A 65 -4.01 15.36 -10.73
C SER A 65 -2.78 15.77 -9.95
N ASP A 66 -1.69 15.01 -10.12
CA ASP A 66 -0.41 15.27 -9.48
C ASP A 66 0.49 16.14 -10.37
N GLY A 67 0.09 16.38 -11.63
CA GLY A 67 0.78 17.27 -12.57
C GLY A 67 2.11 16.71 -13.07
N LEU A 68 2.41 15.44 -12.78
CA LEU A 68 3.67 14.79 -13.15
C LEU A 68 3.85 14.59 -14.65
N PHE A 69 2.75 14.45 -15.38
CA PHE A 69 2.75 14.24 -16.82
C PHE A 69 1.43 14.66 -17.45
N ASP A 70 1.47 14.83 -18.77
CA ASP A 70 0.30 15.16 -19.57
C ASP A 70 -0.79 14.08 -19.41
N ASP A 71 -2.02 14.54 -19.19
CA ASP A 71 -3.23 13.72 -19.01
C ASP A 71 -3.13 12.65 -17.89
N ASP A 72 -2.45 13.01 -16.79
CA ASP A 72 -2.21 12.11 -15.67
C ASP A 72 -3.48 11.43 -15.11
N ARG A 73 -4.57 12.18 -14.94
CA ARG A 73 -5.89 11.66 -14.53
C ARG A 73 -6.34 10.49 -15.40
N CYS A 74 -6.27 10.67 -16.72
CA CYS A 74 -6.75 9.65 -17.66
C CYS A 74 -5.85 8.42 -17.63
N ARG A 75 -4.54 8.64 -17.57
CA ARG A 75 -3.55 7.57 -17.57
C ARG A 75 -3.67 6.71 -16.32
N TYR A 76 -3.78 7.33 -15.15
CA TYR A 76 -4.00 6.63 -13.90
C TYR A 76 -5.31 5.87 -13.88
N LEU A 77 -6.38 6.47 -14.40
CA LEU A 77 -7.66 5.78 -14.51
C LEU A 77 -7.54 4.52 -15.39
N ASN A 78 -6.88 4.62 -16.55
CA ASN A 78 -6.66 3.47 -17.43
C ASN A 78 -5.80 2.37 -16.77
N PHE A 79 -4.73 2.74 -16.07
CA PHE A 79 -3.93 1.75 -15.35
C PHE A 79 -4.69 1.09 -14.22
N TRP A 80 -5.45 1.86 -13.44
CA TRP A 80 -6.30 1.32 -12.39
C TRP A 80 -7.34 0.35 -12.94
N ILE A 81 -7.99 0.67 -14.06
CA ILE A 81 -8.91 -0.25 -14.75
C ILE A 81 -8.20 -1.55 -15.09
N TYR A 82 -7.05 -1.47 -15.74
CA TYR A 82 -6.30 -2.66 -16.14
C TYR A 82 -5.85 -3.51 -14.94
N ASP A 83 -5.40 -2.84 -13.86
CA ASP A 83 -4.97 -3.48 -12.61
C ASP A 83 -6.09 -4.31 -11.99
N ARG A 84 -7.29 -3.72 -11.88
CA ARG A 84 -8.47 -4.37 -11.31
C ARG A 84 -8.93 -5.52 -12.20
N LEU A 85 -8.91 -5.35 -13.52
CA LEU A 85 -9.23 -6.43 -14.47
C LEU A 85 -8.28 -7.63 -14.31
N ILE A 86 -6.97 -7.40 -14.32
CA ILE A 86 -5.99 -8.47 -14.09
C ILE A 86 -6.20 -9.12 -12.71
N GLY A 87 -6.49 -8.33 -11.67
CA GLY A 87 -6.79 -8.83 -10.34
C GLY A 87 -7.99 -9.78 -10.30
N MET A 88 -8.96 -9.59 -11.19
CA MET A 88 -10.11 -10.50 -11.39
C MET A 88 -9.81 -11.68 -12.32
N GLY A 89 -8.57 -11.84 -12.78
CA GLY A 89 -8.18 -12.86 -13.76
C GLY A 89 -8.64 -12.53 -15.18
N LEU A 90 -8.88 -11.25 -15.50
CA LEU A 90 -9.31 -10.77 -16.80
C LEU A 90 -8.13 -10.13 -17.54
N ASP A 91 -7.20 -10.96 -18.00
CA ASP A 91 -6.17 -10.52 -18.94
C ASP A 91 -6.64 -10.60 -20.40
N ARG A 92 -5.96 -9.92 -21.33
CA ARG A 92 -6.35 -9.90 -22.75
C ARG A 92 -6.48 -11.29 -23.39
N THR A 93 -5.81 -12.30 -22.85
CA THR A 93 -5.81 -13.68 -23.36
C THR A 93 -6.94 -14.54 -22.79
N SER A 94 -7.66 -14.07 -21.77
CA SER A 94 -8.73 -14.81 -21.11
C SER A 94 -10.03 -14.77 -21.90
N ILE A 95 -10.72 -15.92 -22.00
CA ILE A 95 -11.91 -16.14 -22.85
C ILE A 95 -13.05 -15.12 -22.57
N GLY A 96 -13.20 -14.66 -21.32
CA GLY A 96 -14.22 -13.68 -20.92
C GLY A 96 -13.83 -12.21 -21.08
N SER A 97 -12.56 -11.92 -21.33
CA SER A 97 -12.04 -10.56 -21.31
C SER A 97 -12.56 -9.67 -22.44
N PRO A 98 -12.65 -10.12 -23.72
CA PRO A 98 -13.13 -9.26 -24.79
C PRO A 98 -14.54 -8.69 -24.52
N SER A 99 -15.44 -9.50 -23.97
CA SER A 99 -16.81 -9.09 -23.65
C SER A 99 -16.87 -8.04 -22.53
N ILE A 100 -16.11 -8.24 -21.45
CA ILE A 100 -16.05 -7.28 -20.33
C ILE A 100 -15.38 -5.97 -20.79
N ILE A 101 -14.30 -6.06 -21.55
CA ILE A 101 -13.61 -4.90 -22.13
C ILE A 101 -14.58 -4.09 -22.99
N GLY A 102 -15.37 -4.75 -23.85
CA GLY A 102 -16.39 -4.08 -24.65
C GLY A 102 -17.40 -3.30 -23.80
N LYS A 103 -17.87 -3.90 -22.71
CA LYS A 103 -18.82 -3.24 -21.80
C LYS A 103 -18.21 -2.06 -21.04
N ILE A 104 -16.92 -2.13 -20.72
CA ILE A 104 -16.19 -0.99 -20.12
C ILE A 104 -16.00 0.13 -21.16
N ILE A 105 -15.72 -0.20 -22.42
CA ILE A 105 -15.66 0.78 -23.53
C ILE A 105 -17.01 1.47 -23.72
N ASP A 106 -18.12 0.72 -23.62
CA ASP A 106 -19.47 1.30 -23.66
C ASP A 106 -19.66 2.33 -22.53
N LEU A 107 -19.16 2.06 -21.32
CA LEU A 107 -19.18 3.04 -20.22
C LEU A 107 -18.40 4.31 -20.57
N PHE A 108 -17.20 4.20 -21.16
CA PHE A 108 -16.45 5.39 -21.60
C PHE A 108 -17.24 6.24 -22.60
N THR A 109 -17.99 5.59 -23.49
CA THR A 109 -18.85 6.26 -24.47
C THR A 109 -20.05 6.93 -23.79
N ASP A 110 -20.73 6.21 -22.90
CA ASP A 110 -21.90 6.70 -22.16
C ASP A 110 -21.59 7.92 -21.29
N PHE A 111 -20.42 7.92 -20.64
CA PHE A 111 -19.92 9.03 -19.83
C PHE A 111 -19.17 10.10 -20.64
N LYS A 112 -19.19 9.99 -21.97
CA LYS A 112 -18.62 10.95 -22.93
C LYS A 112 -17.15 11.31 -22.65
N MET A 113 -16.33 10.30 -22.33
CA MET A 113 -14.93 10.52 -21.97
C MET A 113 -14.10 11.16 -23.09
N TYR A 114 -14.54 11.01 -24.35
CA TYR A 114 -13.96 11.69 -25.50
C TYR A 114 -14.02 13.23 -25.39
N GLU A 115 -15.09 13.80 -24.81
CA GLU A 115 -15.20 15.25 -24.57
C GLU A 115 -14.20 15.72 -23.50
N LYS A 116 -13.85 14.82 -22.57
CA LYS A 116 -12.89 15.05 -21.48
C LYS A 116 -11.45 14.74 -21.90
N LYS A 117 -11.21 14.47 -23.20
CA LYS A 117 -9.91 14.07 -23.78
C LYS A 117 -9.29 12.84 -23.10
N CYS A 118 -10.11 11.98 -22.51
CA CYS A 118 -9.64 10.73 -21.92
C CYS A 118 -10.06 9.54 -22.78
N ASN A 119 -9.09 9.01 -23.52
CA ASN A 119 -9.28 7.80 -24.29
C ASN A 119 -9.05 6.58 -23.41
N TYR A 120 -9.79 5.50 -23.68
CA TYR A 120 -9.45 4.20 -23.14
C TYR A 120 -8.23 3.64 -23.87
N ASP A 121 -7.21 3.21 -23.13
CA ASP A 121 -6.02 2.53 -23.67
C ASP A 121 -5.63 1.30 -22.83
N PHE A 122 -6.33 1.06 -21.72
CA PHE A 122 -6.06 0.00 -20.75
C PHE A 122 -5.90 -1.40 -21.40
N TYR A 123 -6.66 -1.73 -22.45
CA TYR A 123 -6.60 -3.05 -23.08
C TYR A 123 -5.56 -3.17 -24.21
N LEU A 124 -4.92 -2.08 -24.61
CA LEU A 124 -3.96 -2.06 -25.71
C LEU A 124 -2.61 -2.68 -25.31
N ILE A 125 -2.32 -2.68 -24.01
CA ILE A 125 -1.05 -3.12 -23.44
C ILE A 125 -1.18 -4.57 -22.96
N ASP A 126 -0.26 -5.44 -23.35
CA ASP A 126 -0.20 -6.78 -22.78
C ASP A 126 0.33 -6.75 -21.33
N ARG A 127 0.10 -7.83 -20.58
CA ARG A 127 0.40 -7.88 -19.15
C ARG A 127 1.87 -7.65 -18.82
N LYS A 128 2.79 -8.15 -19.66
CA LYS A 128 4.23 -8.02 -19.43
C LYS A 128 4.66 -6.57 -19.64
N ASP A 129 4.18 -5.97 -20.73
CA ASP A 129 4.47 -4.57 -21.06
C ASP A 129 3.83 -3.61 -20.05
N TYR A 130 2.61 -3.89 -19.58
CA TYR A 130 1.95 -3.16 -18.50
C TYR A 130 2.76 -3.22 -17.21
N THR A 131 3.27 -4.40 -16.84
CA THR A 131 4.04 -4.57 -15.60
C THR A 131 5.31 -3.71 -15.62
N LYS A 132 6.00 -3.64 -16.78
CA LYS A 132 7.16 -2.75 -16.96
C LYS A 132 6.75 -1.28 -16.84
N MET A 133 5.71 -0.88 -17.57
CA MET A 133 5.22 0.50 -17.60
C MET A 133 4.80 0.98 -16.21
N ARG A 134 3.99 0.19 -15.50
CA ARG A 134 3.53 0.46 -14.13
C ARG A 134 4.69 0.63 -13.17
N LYS A 135 5.71 -0.24 -13.24
CA LYS A 135 6.88 -0.16 -12.36
C LYS A 135 7.59 1.19 -12.47
N LEU A 136 7.77 1.69 -13.69
CA LEU A 136 8.38 3.01 -13.92
C LEU A 136 7.49 4.16 -13.42
N TYR A 137 6.19 4.14 -13.71
CA TYR A 137 5.30 5.19 -13.21
C TYR A 137 5.19 5.23 -11.69
N ASN A 138 5.11 4.07 -11.05
CA ASN A 138 5.10 4.01 -9.58
C ASN A 138 6.38 4.62 -9.02
N TYR A 139 7.54 4.28 -9.59
CA TYR A 139 8.81 4.87 -9.18
C TYR A 139 8.85 6.40 -9.35
N ILE A 140 8.28 6.93 -10.45
CA ILE A 140 8.16 8.38 -10.66
C ILE A 140 7.27 9.02 -9.58
N MET A 141 6.07 8.46 -9.36
CA MET A 141 5.10 8.97 -8.38
C MET A 141 5.65 8.92 -6.95
N ASP A 142 6.43 7.91 -6.64
CA ASP A 142 6.93 7.72 -5.29
C ASP A 142 8.16 8.58 -4.99
N TYR A 143 8.71 9.30 -5.98
CA TYR A 143 9.95 10.06 -5.84
C TYR A 143 9.95 11.01 -4.64
N GLY A 144 8.87 11.75 -4.39
CA GLY A 144 8.80 12.69 -3.27
C GLY A 144 9.03 12.01 -1.92
N ILE A 145 8.27 10.93 -1.69
CA ILE A 145 8.36 10.11 -0.48
C ILE A 145 9.73 9.45 -0.39
N ILE A 146 10.21 8.81 -1.47
CA ILE A 146 11.50 8.13 -1.45
C ILE A 146 12.63 9.12 -1.18
N LYS A 147 12.64 10.29 -1.84
CA LYS A 147 13.68 11.32 -1.67
C LYS A 147 13.76 11.78 -0.23
N TYR A 148 12.61 12.05 0.39
CA TYR A 148 12.53 12.47 1.78
C TYR A 148 13.21 11.45 2.71
N TYR A 149 12.79 10.19 2.66
CA TYR A 149 13.33 9.16 3.55
C TYR A 149 14.75 8.72 3.18
N ALA A 150 15.07 8.59 1.89
CA ALA A 150 16.39 8.15 1.43
C ALA A 150 17.50 9.14 1.80
N ASN A 151 17.20 10.44 1.91
CA ASN A 151 18.16 11.46 2.36
C ASN A 151 18.47 11.41 3.87
N GLY A 152 17.82 10.53 4.62
CA GLY A 152 18.01 10.37 6.06
C GLY A 152 17.37 11.50 6.88
N GLU A 153 16.35 12.16 6.33
CA GLU A 153 15.50 13.09 7.08
C GLU A 153 14.92 12.38 8.32
N ASN A 154 14.75 13.10 9.42
CA ASN A 154 14.33 12.55 10.72
C ASN A 154 15.18 11.37 11.22
N ASN A 155 16.47 11.32 10.84
CA ASN A 155 17.38 10.22 11.18
C ASN A 155 16.92 8.85 10.65
N TYR A 156 16.19 8.85 9.54
CA TYR A 156 15.72 7.63 8.89
C TYR A 156 16.87 6.75 8.38
N GLU A 157 16.73 5.44 8.53
CA GLU A 157 17.64 4.44 8.00
C GLU A 157 16.86 3.47 7.10
N CYS A 158 17.25 3.38 5.84
CA CYS A 158 16.63 2.44 4.92
C CYS A 158 16.86 0.99 5.36
N ASN A 159 15.83 0.16 5.26
CA ASN A 159 16.00 -1.30 5.31
C ASN A 159 16.39 -1.85 3.92
N THR A 160 16.64 -3.15 3.84
CA THR A 160 17.01 -3.82 2.58
C THR A 160 15.92 -3.72 1.50
N LYS A 161 14.64 -3.80 1.88
CA LYS A 161 13.51 -3.66 0.93
C LYS A 161 13.45 -2.27 0.31
N ASN A 162 13.77 -1.22 1.07
CA ASN A 162 13.83 0.15 0.59
C ASN A 162 14.92 0.30 -0.48
N VAL A 163 16.10 -0.25 -0.22
CA VAL A 163 17.23 -0.23 -1.17
C VAL A 163 16.87 -1.00 -2.43
N GLU A 164 16.25 -2.17 -2.28
CA GLU A 164 15.76 -2.98 -3.41
C GLU A 164 14.74 -2.21 -4.24
N TYR A 165 13.76 -1.55 -3.62
CA TYR A 165 12.74 -0.76 -4.33
C TYR A 165 13.35 0.34 -5.22
N ILE A 166 14.30 1.10 -4.67
CA ILE A 166 15.00 2.16 -5.41
C ILE A 166 15.78 1.57 -6.59
N LYS A 167 16.56 0.51 -6.34
CA LYS A 167 17.34 -0.18 -7.36
C LYS A 167 16.43 -0.73 -8.47
N ASP A 168 15.29 -1.27 -8.09
CA ASP A 168 14.30 -1.83 -8.99
C ASP A 168 13.66 -0.78 -9.90
N GLY A 169 13.38 0.41 -9.38
CA GLY A 169 12.89 1.55 -10.16
C GLY A 169 13.91 2.02 -11.20
N ILE A 170 15.17 2.19 -10.79
CA ILE A 170 16.28 2.58 -11.67
C ILE A 170 16.50 1.53 -12.77
N ASN A 171 16.50 0.25 -12.40
CA ASN A 171 16.62 -0.85 -13.36
C ASN A 171 15.46 -0.89 -14.34
N ALA A 172 14.22 -0.66 -13.89
CA ALA A 172 13.05 -0.61 -14.76
C ALA A 172 13.19 0.48 -15.84
N TYR A 173 13.65 1.68 -15.47
CA TYR A 173 13.96 2.73 -16.43
C TYR A 173 15.05 2.30 -17.43
N ASN A 174 16.17 1.73 -16.94
CA ASN A 174 17.28 1.32 -17.79
C ASN A 174 16.89 0.22 -18.79
N ASP A 175 16.10 -0.76 -18.35
CA ASP A 175 15.60 -1.83 -19.22
C ASP A 175 14.63 -1.29 -20.27
N ILE A 176 13.68 -0.44 -19.86
CA ILE A 176 12.77 0.24 -20.77
C ILE A 176 13.55 1.06 -21.79
N LYS A 177 14.55 1.83 -21.36
CA LYS A 177 15.39 2.65 -22.24
C LYS A 177 16.10 1.83 -23.30
N ARG A 178 16.70 0.70 -22.91
CA ARG A 178 17.37 -0.24 -23.82
C ARG A 178 16.40 -0.81 -24.84
N ASP A 179 15.23 -1.25 -24.37
CA ASP A 179 14.20 -1.82 -25.24
C ASP A 179 13.65 -0.77 -26.24
N CYS A 180 13.43 0.46 -25.78
CA CYS A 180 12.89 1.55 -26.59
C CYS A 180 13.89 2.09 -27.63
N ALA A 181 15.19 1.90 -27.39
CA ALA A 181 16.22 2.16 -28.40
C ALA A 181 16.13 1.16 -29.58
N GLN A 182 15.66 -0.07 -29.32
CA GLN A 182 15.46 -1.10 -30.35
C GLN A 182 14.10 -0.99 -31.03
N ASN A 183 13.05 -0.71 -30.24
CA ASN A 183 11.68 -0.54 -30.72
C ASN A 183 10.94 0.53 -29.90
N ASN A 184 10.81 1.72 -30.48
CA ASN A 184 10.19 2.88 -29.83
C ASN A 184 8.65 2.90 -29.88
N GLN A 185 8.02 1.88 -30.49
CA GLN A 185 6.57 1.80 -30.69
C GLN A 185 5.84 1.14 -29.52
N LYS A 186 6.56 0.50 -28.60
CA LYS A 186 5.95 -0.17 -27.45
C LYS A 186 5.35 0.85 -26.48
N TYR A 187 4.23 0.50 -25.87
CA TYR A 187 3.50 1.42 -24.97
C TYR A 187 4.32 1.89 -23.77
N TYR A 188 5.17 1.02 -23.20
CA TYR A 188 6.06 1.43 -22.10
C TYR A 188 7.12 2.46 -22.52
N CYS A 189 7.36 2.67 -23.82
CA CYS A 189 8.22 3.76 -24.30
C CYS A 189 7.58 5.14 -24.12
N ILE A 190 6.25 5.20 -23.94
CA ILE A 190 5.56 6.44 -23.52
C ILE A 190 6.04 6.81 -22.12
N ALA A 191 6.07 5.85 -21.18
CA ALA A 191 6.55 6.08 -19.81
C ALA A 191 8.01 6.56 -19.75
N MET A 192 8.86 6.03 -20.61
CA MET A 192 10.23 6.53 -20.74
C MET A 192 10.24 8.01 -21.17
N ARG A 193 9.46 8.37 -22.20
CA ARG A 193 9.41 9.76 -22.68
C ARG A 193 8.89 10.72 -21.61
N ASP A 194 7.90 10.30 -20.83
CA ASP A 194 7.39 11.12 -19.74
C ASP A 194 8.40 11.25 -18.61
N PHE A 195 9.10 10.16 -18.25
CA PHE A 195 10.25 10.24 -17.34
C PHE A 195 11.31 11.24 -17.82
N GLU A 196 11.64 11.23 -19.11
CA GLU A 196 12.66 12.11 -19.69
C GLU A 196 12.29 13.60 -19.70
N LYS A 197 10.99 13.92 -19.62
CA LYS A 197 10.48 15.28 -19.49
C LYS A 197 10.56 15.82 -18.06
N LEU A 198 10.77 14.95 -17.07
CA LEU A 198 10.85 15.38 -15.67
C LEU A 198 12.13 16.20 -15.42
N ASN A 199 11.97 17.36 -14.81
CA ASN A 199 13.09 18.25 -14.48
C ASN A 199 14.09 17.63 -13.49
N ASN A 200 13.64 16.68 -12.67
CA ASN A 200 14.40 16.01 -11.62
C ASN A 200 14.82 14.57 -12.01
N LYS A 201 14.75 14.19 -13.29
CA LYS A 201 15.08 12.82 -13.72
C LYS A 201 16.47 12.34 -13.30
N ASP A 202 17.47 13.23 -13.34
CA ASP A 202 18.84 12.88 -12.94
C ASP A 202 18.93 12.61 -11.44
N ASP A 203 18.13 13.31 -10.64
CA ASP A 203 18.02 13.06 -9.20
C ASP A 203 17.34 11.70 -8.94
N LEU A 204 16.31 11.34 -9.72
CA LEU A 204 15.70 10.01 -9.65
C LEU A 204 16.73 8.92 -9.94
N LEU A 205 17.52 9.06 -11.01
CA LEU A 205 18.49 8.04 -11.42
C LEU A 205 19.69 7.90 -10.47
N LYS A 206 19.97 8.92 -9.64
CA LYS A 206 21.05 8.92 -8.64
C LYS A 206 20.55 8.61 -7.23
N LEU A 207 19.26 8.38 -7.06
CA LEU A 207 18.65 8.19 -5.76
C LEU A 207 19.24 6.96 -5.07
N GLN A 208 19.66 7.14 -3.82
CA GLN A 208 20.23 6.09 -3.00
C GLN A 208 19.99 6.42 -1.52
N CYS A 209 19.92 5.39 -0.69
CA CYS A 209 19.80 5.57 0.75
C CYS A 209 21.10 6.10 1.36
N LYS A 210 21.02 7.22 2.08
CA LYS A 210 22.15 7.83 2.79
C LYS A 210 22.56 7.02 4.02
N LYS A 211 21.59 6.43 4.71
CA LYS A 211 21.80 5.52 5.84
C LYS A 211 21.05 4.23 5.59
N ILE A 212 21.68 3.11 5.92
CA ILE A 212 21.10 1.78 5.80
C ILE A 212 21.15 1.13 7.17
N LYS A 213 20.00 0.64 7.62
CA LYS A 213 19.86 -0.06 8.89
C LYS A 213 20.67 -1.34 8.81
N SER A 214 21.65 -1.48 9.70
CA SER A 214 22.43 -2.71 9.79
C SER A 214 21.51 -3.87 10.18
N GLU A 215 21.45 -4.91 9.34
CA GLU A 215 20.69 -6.14 9.65
C GLU A 215 21.31 -6.91 10.83
N PHE A 216 22.56 -6.59 11.19
CA PHE A 216 23.26 -7.11 12.35
C PHE A 216 23.53 -5.95 13.32
N PRO A 217 22.97 -5.96 14.55
CA PRO A 217 23.41 -5.02 15.58
C PRO A 217 24.91 -5.20 15.77
N SER A 218 25.70 -4.15 15.55
CA SER A 218 27.13 -4.19 15.83
C SER A 218 27.34 -4.64 17.27
N GLU A 219 28.11 -5.72 17.50
CA GLU A 219 28.47 -6.23 18.83
C GLU A 219 29.14 -5.18 19.74
N ILE A 220 29.55 -4.04 19.17
CA ILE A 220 30.19 -2.91 19.84
C ILE A 220 29.30 -2.30 20.93
N ALA A 221 27.96 -2.45 20.86
CA ALA A 221 27.06 -1.93 21.89
C ALA A 221 27.00 -2.79 23.18
N ARG A 222 27.63 -3.98 23.23
CA ARG A 222 27.66 -4.83 24.44
C ARG A 222 28.90 -4.62 25.31
N THR A 223 29.94 -3.94 24.82
CA THR A 223 31.20 -3.82 25.58
C THR A 223 31.24 -2.60 26.50
N ASP A 224 30.39 -1.59 26.27
CA ASP A 224 30.36 -0.38 27.11
C ASP A 224 29.60 -0.56 28.43
N GLN A 225 28.75 -1.59 28.57
CA GLN A 225 28.06 -1.89 29.84
C GLN A 225 28.90 -2.73 30.81
N LEU A 226 30.02 -3.33 30.37
CA LEU A 226 30.88 -4.18 31.21
C LEU A 226 32.10 -3.46 31.79
N ARG A 227 32.43 -2.24 31.33
CA ARG A 227 33.59 -1.46 31.83
C ARG A 227 33.28 -0.51 32.98
N GLN A 228 32.01 -0.40 33.38
CA GLN A 228 31.58 0.52 34.46
C GLN A 228 31.28 -0.18 35.80
N GLY A 229 31.57 -1.49 35.92
CA GLY A 229 31.29 -2.30 37.10
C GLY A 229 32.50 -2.71 37.95
N GLN A 230 33.71 -2.23 37.66
CA GLN A 230 34.90 -2.54 38.46
C GLN A 230 35.31 -1.34 39.30
N HIS A 231 34.70 -1.17 40.47
CA HIS A 231 35.38 -0.62 41.66
C HIS A 231 34.65 -1.06 42.94
N ALA A 232 35.45 -1.53 43.90
CA ALA A 232 35.16 -1.84 45.32
C ALA A 232 34.50 -3.20 45.62
N PHE A 233 35.26 -4.19 46.11
CA PHE A 233 35.65 -4.33 47.52
C PHE A 233 36.60 -5.55 47.68
N GLU A 234 37.51 -5.45 48.63
CA GLU A 234 38.70 -6.27 48.83
C GLU A 234 38.55 -7.19 50.05
N GLY A 235 39.11 -8.40 49.96
CA GLY A 235 39.50 -9.26 51.09
C GLY A 235 38.64 -10.50 51.33
N ALA A 236 39.13 -11.64 51.81
CA ALA A 236 40.46 -12.23 51.89
C ALA A 236 40.30 -13.73 52.32
N TYR A 237 41.26 -14.57 51.91
CA TYR A 237 41.74 -15.83 52.50
C TYR A 237 41.06 -17.21 52.26
N HIS A 238 41.91 -18.12 51.73
CA HIS A 238 42.16 -19.56 52.02
C HIS A 238 41.01 -20.58 51.99
N SER A 239 41.17 -21.88 51.67
CA SER A 239 42.16 -22.74 51.00
C SER A 239 41.51 -24.15 50.90
N VAL A 240 41.88 -24.93 49.87
CA VAL A 240 42.08 -26.40 49.84
C VAL A 240 41.25 -27.32 50.78
N GLY A 241 40.63 -28.38 50.22
CA GLY A 241 40.49 -29.64 50.98
C GLY A 241 39.31 -30.54 50.63
N SER A 242 39.62 -31.78 50.27
CA SER A 242 38.75 -32.87 49.81
C SER A 242 38.13 -33.73 50.94
N GLN A 243 36.93 -34.28 50.65
CA GLN A 243 36.24 -35.48 51.18
C GLN A 243 35.82 -35.61 52.66
N VAL A 244 34.55 -36.01 52.90
CA VAL A 244 34.11 -37.36 53.36
C VAL A 244 32.59 -37.36 53.76
N LYS A 245 31.80 -38.16 53.02
CA LYS A 245 30.77 -39.16 53.43
C LYS A 245 29.64 -38.85 54.45
N GLY A 246 28.40 -38.84 53.93
CA GLY A 246 27.37 -39.87 54.22
C GLY A 246 26.24 -39.57 55.22
N SER A 247 24.98 -39.63 54.76
CA SER A 247 23.93 -40.55 55.28
C SER A 247 22.61 -40.45 54.49
N ARG A 248 21.93 -41.60 54.42
CA ARG A 248 20.76 -42.01 53.62
C ARG A 248 19.46 -41.86 54.43
N MET A 249 18.33 -41.62 53.75
CA MET A 249 17.03 -42.20 54.14
C MET A 249 16.12 -42.29 52.90
N GLU A 250 15.70 -43.51 52.57
CA GLU A 250 14.63 -43.87 51.63
C GLU A 250 13.25 -43.67 52.27
N SER A 251 12.19 -43.47 51.48
CA SER A 251 11.13 -44.49 51.32
C SER A 251 10.05 -44.07 50.31
N GLU A 252 9.86 -44.95 49.33
CA GLU A 252 8.59 -45.59 48.94
C GLU A 252 7.41 -44.77 48.37
N THR A 253 7.16 -45.03 47.09
CA THR A 253 5.82 -45.09 46.46
C THR A 253 5.00 -46.26 47.02
N PRO A 254 3.65 -46.14 47.02
CA PRO A 254 2.86 -47.18 46.36
C PRO A 254 1.72 -46.65 45.47
N ASP A 255 1.74 -47.16 44.24
CA ASP A 255 0.62 -47.68 43.42
C ASP A 255 -0.68 -46.89 43.13
N SER A 256 -0.74 -46.42 41.88
CA SER A 256 -1.65 -46.84 40.78
C SER A 256 -3.18 -46.91 41.00
N HIS A 257 -3.87 -45.87 40.49
CA HIS A 257 -5.10 -46.05 39.71
C HIS A 257 -4.81 -45.67 38.25
N SER A 258 -4.49 -46.65 37.40
CA SER A 258 -4.33 -46.43 35.96
C SER A 258 -5.70 -46.30 35.30
N LEU A 259 -6.17 -45.06 35.13
CA LEU A 259 -7.32 -44.76 34.28
C LEU A 259 -6.96 -45.05 32.82
N SER A 260 -7.86 -45.73 32.11
CA SER A 260 -7.68 -46.12 30.72
C SER A 260 -7.50 -44.88 29.83
N ALA A 261 -6.65 -44.97 28.80
CA ALA A 261 -6.49 -43.89 27.81
C ALA A 261 -7.84 -43.48 27.16
N SER A 262 -8.82 -44.40 27.09
CA SER A 262 -10.16 -44.07 26.63
C SER A 262 -10.93 -43.17 27.60
N GLU A 263 -10.74 -43.30 28.91
CA GLU A 263 -11.43 -42.50 29.93
C GLU A 263 -10.89 -41.06 29.96
N ILE A 264 -9.57 -40.89 29.77
CA ILE A 264 -8.92 -39.59 29.64
C ILE A 264 -9.39 -38.86 28.38
N VAL A 265 -9.45 -39.58 27.25
CA VAL A 265 -9.90 -39.03 25.96
C VAL A 265 -11.39 -38.65 26.01
N MET A 266 -12.23 -39.48 26.63
CA MET A 266 -13.67 -39.18 26.79
C MET A 266 -13.90 -37.99 27.74
N SER A 267 -13.11 -37.87 28.82
CA SER A 267 -13.20 -36.74 29.76
C SER A 267 -12.78 -35.41 29.12
N LEU A 268 -11.83 -35.43 28.17
CA LEU A 268 -11.38 -34.23 27.47
C LEU A 268 -12.29 -33.85 26.30
N LEU A 269 -12.73 -34.79 25.47
CA LEU A 269 -13.46 -34.47 24.23
C LEU A 269 -14.93 -34.06 24.45
N PHE A 270 -15.61 -34.64 25.45
CA PHE A 270 -17.03 -34.36 25.68
C PHE A 270 -17.33 -32.92 26.12
N PRO A 271 -16.55 -32.29 27.02
CA PRO A 271 -16.72 -30.88 27.35
C PRO A 271 -16.49 -29.96 26.14
N PHE A 272 -15.49 -30.24 25.29
CA PHE A 272 -15.21 -29.43 24.11
C PHE A 272 -16.34 -29.51 23.07
N LEU A 273 -16.92 -30.69 22.83
CA LEU A 273 -18.06 -30.85 21.92
C LEU A 273 -19.31 -30.16 22.45
N GLY A 274 -19.57 -30.25 23.76
CA GLY A 274 -20.66 -29.50 24.41
C GLY A 274 -20.47 -27.99 24.31
N LEU A 275 -19.26 -27.50 24.55
CA LEU A 275 -18.91 -26.09 24.42
C LEU A 275 -19.09 -25.58 22.98
N LEU A 276 -18.64 -26.35 21.98
CA LEU A 276 -18.82 -26.02 20.56
C LEU A 276 -20.29 -25.99 20.14
N ALA A 277 -21.10 -26.94 20.64
CA ALA A 277 -22.54 -26.96 20.37
C ALA A 277 -23.24 -25.74 21.00
N ILE A 278 -22.86 -25.35 22.22
CA ILE A 278 -23.37 -24.14 22.88
C ILE A 278 -22.96 -22.89 22.09
N PHE A 279 -21.70 -22.78 21.66
CA PHE A 279 -21.25 -21.66 20.81
C PHE A 279 -21.96 -21.63 19.46
N PHE A 280 -22.26 -22.76 18.84
CA PHE A 280 -22.98 -22.82 17.57
C PHE A 280 -24.45 -22.39 17.73
N ILE A 281 -25.11 -22.82 18.81
CA ILE A 281 -26.47 -22.39 19.16
C ILE A 281 -26.47 -20.89 19.48
N LEU A 282 -25.55 -20.42 20.34
CA LEU A 282 -25.43 -18.99 20.64
C LEU A 282 -25.10 -18.19 19.37
N TYR A 283 -24.23 -18.65 18.48
CA TYR A 283 -23.98 -17.98 17.20
C TYR A 283 -25.24 -17.89 16.33
N LYS A 284 -26.07 -18.94 16.32
CA LYS A 284 -27.33 -18.97 15.57
C LYS A 284 -28.46 -18.13 16.19
N PHE A 285 -28.43 -17.91 17.50
CA PHE A 285 -29.51 -17.22 18.25
C PHE A 285 -29.11 -15.88 18.87
N THR A 286 -27.84 -15.47 18.78
CA THR A 286 -27.36 -14.15 19.20
C THR A 286 -27.48 -13.21 17.99
N PRO A 287 -28.31 -12.15 18.03
CA PRO A 287 -28.56 -11.30 16.87
C PRO A 287 -27.44 -10.26 16.70
N PHE A 288 -26.19 -10.72 16.61
CA PHE A 288 -25.01 -9.86 16.39
C PHE A 288 -24.58 -9.79 14.92
N GLY A 289 -25.33 -10.43 14.01
CA GLY A 289 -25.12 -10.34 12.55
C GLY A 289 -25.45 -8.97 11.93
N SER A 290 -26.13 -8.06 12.63
CA SER A 290 -26.45 -6.71 12.14
C SER A 290 -25.87 -5.56 12.97
N TRP A 291 -25.10 -5.84 14.03
CA TRP A 291 -24.53 -4.79 14.90
C TRP A 291 -23.00 -4.67 14.84
N LEU A 292 -22.33 -5.55 14.09
CA LEU A 292 -20.90 -5.43 13.81
C LEU A 292 -20.57 -4.50 12.65
N ASP A 293 -21.57 -3.97 11.94
CA ASP A 293 -21.34 -3.11 10.77
C ASP A 293 -21.48 -1.60 11.05
N SER A 294 -22.20 -1.17 12.10
CA SER A 294 -22.47 0.27 12.31
C SER A 294 -21.57 0.96 13.32
N ASN A 295 -20.90 0.23 14.23
CA ASN A 295 -20.11 0.83 15.31
C ASN A 295 -18.60 0.58 15.23
N VAL A 296 -18.13 -0.31 14.36
CA VAL A 296 -16.69 -0.48 14.07
C VAL A 296 -16.15 0.71 13.26
N LEU A 297 -17.00 1.37 12.45
CA LEU A 297 -16.65 2.61 11.75
C LEU A 297 -16.65 3.86 12.64
N ARG A 298 -17.23 3.82 13.86
CA ARG A 298 -17.41 5.02 14.70
C ARG A 298 -16.42 5.16 15.87
N LYS A 299 -15.52 4.20 16.10
CA LYS A 299 -14.45 4.34 17.11
C LYS A 299 -13.14 3.68 16.66
N LYS A 300 -12.50 4.27 15.65
CA LYS A 300 -11.04 4.19 15.48
C LYS A 300 -10.45 5.60 15.65
N LYS A 301 -10.52 6.10 16.88
CA LYS A 301 -9.76 7.29 17.33
C LYS A 301 -8.88 6.88 18.51
N ILE A 302 -8.05 5.85 18.30
CA ILE A 302 -6.85 5.56 19.08
C ILE A 302 -5.83 4.92 18.12
N SER A 303 -5.10 5.75 17.40
CA SER A 303 -3.74 5.49 16.92
C SER A 303 -3.05 6.84 16.85
N HIS A 304 -2.38 7.22 17.92
CA HIS A 304 -1.69 8.52 17.98
C HIS A 304 -0.34 8.49 17.23
N ASN A 305 0.13 7.32 16.77
CA ASN A 305 1.40 7.21 16.04
C ASN A 305 1.21 7.05 14.51
N LEU A 306 0.15 6.40 14.03
CA LEU A 306 -0.09 6.29 12.58
C LEU A 306 -0.55 7.61 11.96
N HIS A 307 -1.21 8.45 12.75
CA HIS A 307 -1.74 9.73 12.28
C HIS A 307 -0.61 10.74 11.98
N GLU A 308 0.48 10.71 12.75
CA GLU A 308 1.61 11.62 12.58
C GLU A 308 2.42 11.26 11.33
N ASP A 309 2.65 9.97 11.09
CA ASP A 309 3.36 9.51 9.88
C ASP A 309 2.55 9.75 8.59
N ASP A 310 1.23 9.55 8.64
CA ASP A 310 0.35 9.86 7.51
C ASP A 310 0.21 11.37 7.28
N GLU A 311 0.17 12.19 8.34
CA GLU A 311 0.25 13.65 8.24
C GLU A 311 1.58 14.11 7.62
N VAL A 312 2.71 13.53 8.04
CA VAL A 312 4.02 13.83 7.46
C VAL A 312 4.07 13.41 5.99
N ALA A 313 3.56 12.23 5.65
CA ALA A 313 3.48 11.79 4.26
C ALA A 313 2.59 12.73 3.43
N GLU A 314 1.42 13.14 3.93
CA GLU A 314 0.54 14.09 3.26
C GLU A 314 1.16 15.49 3.11
N ASP A 315 1.85 15.99 4.13
CA ASP A 315 2.60 17.25 4.09
C ASP A 315 3.77 17.21 3.10
N ILE A 316 4.51 16.10 3.03
CA ILE A 316 5.57 15.90 2.03
C ILE A 316 4.98 15.87 0.63
N LEU A 317 3.82 15.23 0.44
CA LEU A 317 3.13 15.23 -0.85
C LEU A 317 2.73 16.65 -1.24
N ASP A 318 2.12 17.41 -0.33
CA ASP A 318 1.73 18.79 -0.59
C ASP A 318 2.93 19.67 -0.92
N LYS A 319 4.05 19.51 -0.20
CA LYS A 319 5.30 20.26 -0.46
C LYS A 319 5.99 19.85 -1.76
N THR A 320 6.04 18.56 -2.07
CA THR A 320 6.74 18.04 -3.27
C THR A 320 5.96 18.37 -4.54
N TYR A 321 4.64 18.16 -4.51
CA TYR A 321 3.77 18.38 -5.66
C TYR A 321 3.31 19.83 -5.77
N GLY A 322 3.18 20.55 -4.66
CA GLY A 322 2.93 21.99 -4.65
C GLY A 322 4.05 22.81 -5.28
N HIS A 323 5.31 22.34 -5.21
CA HIS A 323 6.44 22.99 -5.89
C HIS A 323 6.57 22.61 -7.39
N MET A 324 6.00 21.48 -7.82
CA MET A 324 5.89 21.18 -9.26
C MET A 324 4.81 22.01 -9.96
N TYR A 325 3.86 22.57 -9.19
CA TYR A 325 2.88 23.52 -9.67
C TYR A 325 3.48 24.94 -9.74
N THR A 326 4.29 25.20 -10.77
CA THR A 326 4.36 26.56 -11.29
C THR A 326 3.28 26.70 -12.35
N PRO A 327 2.19 27.44 -12.09
CA PRO A 327 1.20 27.67 -13.12
C PRO A 327 1.91 28.39 -14.25
N TYR A 328 1.74 27.85 -15.46
CA TYR A 328 1.90 28.61 -16.69
C TYR A 328 1.03 29.87 -16.52
N GLN A 329 1.66 30.96 -16.10
CA GLN A 329 1.04 32.27 -15.94
C GLN A 329 0.56 32.70 -17.33
N SER A 330 -0.69 32.36 -17.65
CA SER A 330 -1.44 33.18 -18.59
C SER A 330 -1.55 34.56 -17.93
N LYS A 331 -0.89 35.55 -18.53
CA LYS A 331 -1.15 36.97 -18.31
C LYS A 331 -2.67 37.23 -18.40
N LEU A 332 -3.37 37.18 -17.28
CA LEU A 332 -4.56 38.00 -17.09
C LEU A 332 -4.10 39.22 -16.31
N HIS A 333 -3.86 40.30 -17.04
CA HIS A 333 -3.78 41.63 -16.46
C HIS A 333 -5.06 41.86 -15.63
N GLN A 334 -4.85 42.22 -14.37
CA GLN A 334 -5.87 42.81 -13.52
C GLN A 334 -6.41 44.08 -14.21
N VAL A 335 -7.60 43.98 -14.81
CA VAL A 335 -8.42 45.16 -15.09
C VAL A 335 -9.30 45.36 -13.87
N GLY A 336 -8.85 46.23 -12.96
CA GLY A 336 -9.68 46.71 -11.86
C GLY A 336 -10.78 47.61 -12.40
N TYR A 337 -12.04 47.21 -12.19
CA TYR A 337 -13.20 48.08 -12.38
C TYR A 337 -13.22 49.10 -11.23
N ASN A 338 -12.87 50.35 -11.51
CA ASN A 338 -13.22 51.47 -10.65
C ASN A 338 -14.58 52.03 -11.11
N SER A 339 -15.62 51.75 -10.32
CA SER A 339 -16.91 52.43 -10.38
C SER A 339 -16.76 53.80 -9.72
N ILE A 340 -16.65 54.87 -10.51
CA ILE A 340 -16.82 56.24 -10.03
C ILE A 340 -18.29 56.62 -10.24
N TYR A 341 -19.00 56.78 -9.12
CA TYR A 341 -20.25 57.51 -9.06
C TYR A 341 -19.96 59.00 -9.33
N ASN A 342 -20.55 59.57 -10.37
CA ASN A 342 -20.69 61.01 -10.50
C ASN A 342 -22.13 61.40 -10.17
N ALA A 343 -22.27 62.19 -9.11
CA ALA A 343 -23.46 62.98 -8.82
C ALA A 343 -23.58 64.10 -9.86
N SER A 344 -24.81 64.42 -10.24
CA SER A 344 -25.21 65.68 -10.87
C SER A 344 -26.54 66.09 -10.25
#